data_AF-A0A934FHF4-F1
#
_entry.id   AF-A0A934FHF4-F1
#
_cell.length_a   1.000
_cell.length_b   1.000
_cell.length_c   1.000
_cell.angle_alpha   90.00
_cell.angle_beta   90.00
_cell.angle_gamma   90.00
#
_symmetry.space_group_name_H-M   'P 1'
#
loop_
_entity.id
_entity.type
_entity.pdbx_description
1 polymer ?
#
loop_
_entity_poly.entity_id
_entity_poly.type
_entity_poly.pdbx_seq_one_letter_code
_entity_poly.pdbx_strand_id
1 'polypeptide(L)'
;MFKPTDLFDLTQTEHTALFDGCEFAWDALKKLKAFIEARAKDTPTHAFGPHVFIGKNVLIGEGTVIEDGAMIKGPAIIGRNCEIRHGAYIRDHVIVGDGCVIGNSSELKHSFLFNGCQVPHFN
;
A
#
# COMPACT_ATOMS: atom_id res chain seq x y z
N MET A 1 10.81 -20.62 -13.80
CA MET A 1 10.43 -19.23 -14.12
C MET A 1 9.20 -18.95 -13.28
N PHE A 2 9.18 -17.86 -12.49
CA PHE A 2 8.08 -17.53 -11.58
C PHE A 2 7.31 -16.33 -12.14
N LYS A 3 6.41 -16.60 -13.08
CA LYS A 3 5.49 -15.58 -13.60
C LYS A 3 4.59 -15.10 -12.45
N PRO A 4 4.00 -13.89 -12.54
CA PRO A 4 3.10 -13.40 -11.51
C PRO A 4 2.00 -14.40 -11.12
N THR A 5 1.36 -15.04 -12.10
CA THR A 5 0.29 -16.03 -11.86
C THR A 5 0.76 -17.35 -11.27
N ASP A 6 2.07 -17.62 -11.30
CA ASP A 6 2.65 -18.82 -10.67
C ASP A 6 2.76 -18.63 -9.15
N LEU A 7 2.78 -17.38 -8.67
CA LEU A 7 2.98 -17.03 -7.25
C LEU A 7 1.75 -16.37 -6.62
N PHE A 8 0.94 -15.65 -7.40
CA PHE A 8 -0.13 -14.80 -6.89
C PHE A 8 -1.46 -15.07 -7.57
N ASP A 9 -2.53 -15.04 -6.78
CA ASP A 9 -3.89 -14.88 -7.28
C ASP A 9 -4.11 -13.39 -7.61
N LEU A 10 -4.03 -13.04 -8.90
CA LEU A 10 -4.19 -11.67 -9.36
C LEU A 10 -5.63 -11.14 -9.17
N THR A 11 -6.60 -11.98 -8.83
CA THR A 11 -7.94 -11.50 -8.46
C THR A 11 -7.96 -10.82 -7.08
N GLN A 12 -6.92 -11.02 -6.25
CA GLN A 12 -6.78 -10.42 -4.92
C GLN A 12 -6.17 -9.01 -4.94
N THR A 13 -6.36 -8.26 -6.04
CA THR A 13 -6.00 -6.84 -6.13
C THR A 13 -6.75 -6.15 -7.28
N GLU A 14 -7.07 -4.87 -7.14
CA GLU A 14 -7.55 -4.04 -8.26
C GLU A 14 -6.41 -3.50 -9.15
N HIS A 15 -5.16 -3.70 -8.75
CA HIS A 15 -3.98 -3.16 -9.42
C HIS A 15 -3.30 -4.19 -10.35
N THR A 16 -4.07 -5.10 -10.95
CA THR A 16 -3.57 -6.18 -11.83
C THR A 16 -2.71 -5.66 -12.99
N ALA A 17 -3.06 -4.48 -13.52
CA ALA A 17 -2.31 -3.82 -14.59
C ALA A 17 -0.83 -3.54 -14.24
N LEU A 18 -0.43 -3.59 -12.96
CA LEU A 18 0.98 -3.50 -12.57
C LEU A 18 1.80 -4.68 -13.10
N PHE A 19 1.17 -5.84 -13.25
CA PHE A 19 1.79 -7.10 -13.67
C PHE A 19 1.76 -7.30 -15.20
N ASP A 20 1.13 -6.41 -15.96
CA ASP A 20 1.03 -6.51 -17.42
C ASP A 20 2.42 -6.53 -18.08
N GLY A 21 2.72 -7.58 -18.85
CA GLY A 21 4.02 -7.75 -19.50
C GLY A 21 5.18 -8.04 -18.55
N CYS A 22 4.93 -8.47 -17.32
CA CYS A 22 5.95 -8.99 -16.42
C CYS A 22 6.31 -10.44 -16.78
N GLU A 23 7.60 -10.72 -17.00
CA GLU A 23 8.09 -12.09 -17.17
C GLU A 23 8.23 -12.78 -15.81
N PHE A 24 8.70 -12.03 -14.81
CA PHE A 24 8.82 -12.46 -13.42
C PHE A 24 7.94 -11.64 -12.49
N ALA A 25 7.46 -12.25 -11.41
CA ALA A 25 6.64 -11.58 -10.39
C ALA A 25 7.27 -10.28 -9.86
N TRP A 26 8.58 -10.25 -9.63
CA TRP A 26 9.29 -9.07 -9.12
C TRP A 26 9.51 -7.96 -10.16
N ASP A 27 9.23 -8.18 -11.45
CA ASP A 27 9.27 -7.10 -12.45
C ASP A 27 8.24 -6.01 -12.13
N ALA A 28 7.15 -6.36 -11.44
CA ALA A 28 6.17 -5.41 -10.93
C ALA A 28 6.80 -4.34 -10.02
N LEU A 29 7.82 -4.71 -9.22
CA LEU A 29 8.48 -3.76 -8.31
C LEU A 29 9.18 -2.64 -9.07
N LYS A 30 9.73 -2.93 -10.26
CA LYS A 30 10.37 -1.92 -11.12
C LYS A 30 9.37 -0.88 -11.63
N LYS A 31 8.07 -1.24 -11.71
CA LYS A 31 6.99 -0.40 -12.23
C LYS A 31 6.26 0.39 -11.14
N LEU A 32 6.38 0.01 -9.86
CA LEU A 32 5.62 0.58 -8.74
C LEU A 32 5.63 2.11 -8.69
N LYS A 33 6.80 2.73 -8.81
CA LYS A 33 6.93 4.19 -8.74
C LYS A 33 6.03 4.89 -9.76
N ALA A 34 6.22 4.58 -11.04
CA ALA A 34 5.46 5.20 -12.12
C ALA A 34 3.97 4.85 -12.03
N PHE A 35 3.66 3.62 -11.61
CA PHE A 35 2.27 3.14 -11.48
C PHE A 35 1.49 3.88 -10.39
N ILE A 36 2.11 4.14 -9.24
CA ILE A 36 1.50 4.89 -8.13
C ILE A 36 1.42 6.37 -8.48
N GLU A 37 2.49 6.96 -9.02
CA GLU A 37 2.49 8.37 -9.41
C GLU A 37 1.39 8.66 -10.43
N ALA A 38 1.12 7.77 -11.38
CA ALA A 38 0.04 7.92 -12.36
C ALA A 38 -1.37 7.91 -11.74
N ARG A 39 -1.55 7.37 -10.53
CA ARG A 39 -2.85 7.20 -9.85
C ARG A 39 -3.08 8.19 -8.72
N ALA A 40 -2.05 8.42 -7.92
CA ALA A 40 -2.16 9.23 -6.71
C ALA A 40 -1.74 10.69 -6.93
N LYS A 41 -1.35 11.07 -8.15
CA LYS A 41 -0.98 12.45 -8.47
C LYS A 41 -2.09 13.42 -8.06
N ASP A 42 -1.70 14.50 -7.39
CA ASP A 42 -2.59 15.60 -7.02
C ASP A 42 -3.74 15.20 -6.08
N THR A 43 -3.62 14.04 -5.40
CA THR A 43 -4.60 13.60 -4.40
C THR A 43 -4.67 14.62 -3.26
N PRO A 44 -5.88 15.08 -2.89
CA PRO A 44 -6.03 15.98 -1.77
C PRO A 44 -5.59 15.33 -0.46
N THR A 45 -5.06 16.12 0.45
CA THR A 45 -4.80 15.66 1.82
C THR A 45 -6.13 15.37 2.50
N HIS A 46 -6.29 14.16 3.04
CA HIS A 46 -7.47 13.86 3.85
C HIS A 46 -7.22 14.34 5.29
N ALA A 47 -8.28 14.74 5.98
CA ALA A 47 -8.21 15.13 7.39
C ALA A 47 -8.11 13.88 8.26
N PHE A 48 -6.97 13.71 8.93
CA PHE A 48 -6.78 12.70 9.98
C PHE A 48 -6.56 13.39 11.32
N GLY A 49 -6.65 12.61 12.42
CA GLY A 49 -6.39 13.11 13.76
C GLY A 49 -5.04 13.83 13.88
N PRO A 50 -4.84 14.66 14.94
CA PRO A 50 -3.70 15.57 15.05
C PRO A 50 -2.33 14.88 15.08
N HIS A 51 -2.29 13.55 15.23
CA HIS A 51 -1.07 12.76 15.39
C HIS A 51 -0.77 11.85 14.18
N VAL A 52 -1.51 11.99 13.08
CA VAL A 52 -1.28 11.23 11.84
C VAL A 52 -0.59 12.13 10.81
N PHE A 53 0.52 11.66 10.24
CA PHE A 53 1.17 12.36 9.14
C PHE A 53 0.84 11.68 7.81
N ILE A 54 0.27 12.44 6.87
CA ILE A 54 0.02 11.97 5.50
C ILE A 54 0.66 12.94 4.52
N GLY A 55 1.63 12.43 3.77
CA GLY A 55 2.35 13.17 2.75
C GLY A 55 1.56 13.35 1.46
N LYS A 56 2.25 13.86 0.44
CA LYS A 56 1.64 14.15 -0.86
C LYS A 56 1.41 12.87 -1.65
N ASN A 57 0.42 12.90 -2.53
CA ASN A 57 0.11 11.82 -3.47
C ASN A 57 -0.14 10.49 -2.77
N VAL A 58 -0.98 10.52 -1.73
CA VAL A 58 -1.41 9.33 -0.98
C VAL A 58 -2.90 9.14 -1.19
N LEU A 59 -3.27 8.00 -1.79
CA LEU A 59 -4.66 7.55 -1.88
C LEU A 59 -4.99 6.68 -0.67
N ILE A 60 -6.17 6.89 -0.09
CA ILE A 60 -6.66 6.12 1.05
C ILE A 60 -8.09 5.71 0.74
N GLY A 61 -8.33 4.41 0.69
CA GLY A 61 -9.63 3.84 0.43
C GLY A 61 -10.61 4.08 1.58
N GLU A 62 -11.89 4.11 1.24
CA GLU A 62 -12.99 4.23 2.21
C GLU A 62 -12.93 3.14 3.29
N GLY A 63 -13.32 3.50 4.51
CA GLY A 63 -13.36 2.59 5.66
C GLY A 63 -11.99 2.26 6.26
N THR A 64 -10.89 2.74 5.68
CA THR A 64 -9.55 2.57 6.26
C THR A 64 -9.39 3.42 7.51
N VAL A 65 -8.94 2.77 8.59
CA VAL A 65 -8.65 3.40 9.87
C VAL A 65 -7.14 3.59 9.99
N ILE A 66 -6.73 4.79 10.40
CA ILE A 66 -5.34 5.14 10.65
C ILE A 66 -5.22 5.63 12.08
N GLU A 67 -4.49 4.87 12.89
CA GLU A 67 -4.27 5.16 14.30
C GLU A 67 -3.20 6.25 14.49
N ASP A 68 -3.24 6.89 15.66
CA ASP A 68 -2.30 7.95 16.03
C ASP A 68 -0.83 7.52 15.89
N GLY A 69 0.02 8.45 15.50
CA GLY A 69 1.46 8.22 15.32
C GLY A 69 1.84 7.53 14.01
N ALA A 70 0.86 7.04 13.23
CA ALA A 70 1.14 6.52 11.89
C ALA A 70 1.66 7.61 10.95
N MET A 71 2.62 7.24 10.11
CA MET A 71 3.25 8.13 9.14
C MET A 71 3.21 7.49 7.75
N ILE A 72 2.49 8.13 6.84
CA ILE A 72 2.40 7.71 5.43
C ILE A 72 3.05 8.80 4.58
N LYS A 73 4.28 8.57 4.10
CA LYS A 73 5.04 9.61 3.39
C LYS A 73 4.56 9.89 1.97
N GLY A 74 4.09 8.86 1.28
CA GLY A 74 3.75 8.95 -0.14
C GLY A 74 4.98 9.05 -1.07
N PRO A 75 4.78 8.85 -2.39
CA PRO A 75 3.52 8.46 -3.00
C PRO A 75 3.15 7.01 -2.64
N ALA A 76 1.89 6.78 -2.29
CA ALA A 76 1.40 5.48 -1.81
C ALA A 76 -0.09 5.30 -2.11
N ILE A 77 -0.54 4.05 -2.16
CA ILE A 77 -1.95 3.68 -2.27
C ILE A 77 -2.28 2.76 -1.11
N ILE A 78 -3.24 3.15 -0.29
CA ILE A 78 -3.82 2.32 0.76
C ILE A 78 -5.25 1.98 0.33
N GLY A 79 -5.56 0.68 0.26
CA GLY A 79 -6.87 0.17 -0.10
C GLY A 79 -7.95 0.52 0.92
N ARG A 80 -9.11 -0.09 0.74
CA ARG A 80 -10.30 0.07 1.59
C ARG A 80 -10.22 -0.82 2.82
N ASN A 81 -10.92 -0.41 3.87
CA ASN A 81 -11.09 -1.20 5.09
C ASN A 81 -9.78 -1.74 5.69
N CYS A 82 -8.69 -0.98 5.55
CA CYS A 82 -7.40 -1.35 6.14
C CYS A 82 -7.31 -0.84 7.59
N GLU A 83 -6.49 -1.51 8.40
CA GLU A 83 -6.07 -1.04 9.71
C GLU A 83 -4.60 -0.64 9.65
N ILE A 84 -4.32 0.67 9.70
CA ILE A 84 -2.96 1.20 9.81
C ILE A 84 -2.73 1.55 11.28
N ARG A 85 -2.06 0.65 12.00
CA ARG A 85 -1.96 0.73 13.46
C ARG A 85 -0.90 1.71 13.94
N HIS A 86 -0.93 1.96 15.24
CA HIS A 86 -0.10 2.95 15.92
C HIS A 86 1.38 2.88 15.52
N GLY A 87 1.94 4.02 15.11
CA GLY A 87 3.36 4.15 14.77
C GLY A 87 3.80 3.45 13.49
N ALA A 88 2.88 2.88 12.69
CA ALA A 88 3.22 2.31 11.39
C ALA A 88 3.89 3.36 10.48
N TYR A 89 4.98 2.97 9.82
CA TYR A 89 5.76 3.85 8.95
C TYR A 89 5.70 3.36 7.50
N ILE A 90 4.81 3.97 6.71
CA ILE A 90 4.63 3.65 5.30
C ILE A 90 5.37 4.68 4.46
N ARG A 91 6.37 4.20 3.71
CA ARG A 91 7.23 5.03 2.88
C ARG A 91 6.73 5.12 1.44
N ASP A 92 7.57 5.68 0.60
CA ASP A 92 7.37 5.81 -0.83
C ASP A 92 7.21 4.44 -1.52
N HIS A 93 6.38 4.47 -2.57
CA HIS A 93 6.19 3.38 -3.51
C HIS A 93 5.56 2.12 -2.90
N VAL A 94 4.63 2.32 -1.97
CA VAL A 94 3.87 1.24 -1.33
C VAL A 94 2.45 1.19 -1.89
N ILE A 95 2.00 -0.02 -2.20
CA ILE A 95 0.59 -0.35 -2.44
C ILE A 95 0.16 -1.34 -1.37
N VAL A 96 -0.91 -1.01 -0.66
CA VAL A 96 -1.59 -1.89 0.30
C VAL A 96 -2.97 -2.22 -0.27
N GLY A 97 -3.25 -3.51 -0.50
CA GLY A 97 -4.56 -3.98 -0.95
C GLY A 97 -5.66 -3.80 0.09
N ASP A 98 -6.89 -4.15 -0.27
CA ASP A 98 -8.05 -4.01 0.61
C ASP A 98 -7.97 -4.94 1.82
N GLY A 99 -8.50 -4.51 2.97
CA GLY A 99 -8.62 -5.34 4.17
C GLY A 99 -7.29 -5.73 4.81
N CYS A 100 -6.20 -5.01 4.52
CA CYS A 100 -4.90 -5.30 5.11
C CYS A 100 -4.77 -4.74 6.53
N VAL A 101 -3.92 -5.37 7.32
CA VAL A 101 -3.50 -4.89 8.64
C VAL A 101 -2.01 -4.56 8.61
N ILE A 102 -1.67 -3.29 8.83
CA ILE A 102 -0.28 -2.86 9.03
C ILE A 102 -0.07 -2.66 10.52
N GLY A 103 0.72 -3.55 11.11
CA GLY A 103 0.91 -3.65 12.55
C GLY A 103 1.69 -2.48 13.15
N ASN A 104 1.62 -2.40 14.47
CA ASN A 104 2.23 -1.33 15.25
C ASN A 104 3.72 -1.23 14.94
N SER A 105 4.22 -0.01 14.67
CA SER A 105 5.64 0.24 14.38
C SER A 105 6.25 -0.59 13.24
N SER A 106 5.43 -1.13 12.34
CA SER A 106 5.91 -1.83 11.14
C SER A 106 6.31 -0.82 10.05
N GLU A 107 7.40 -1.11 9.33
CA GLU A 107 7.88 -0.26 8.23
C GLU A 107 7.67 -0.95 6.88
N LEU A 108 7.04 -0.24 5.94
CA LEU A 108 6.92 -0.64 4.55
C LEU A 108 7.64 0.34 3.64
N LYS A 109 8.37 -0.17 2.65
CA LYS A 109 9.01 0.62 1.59
C LYS A 109 9.01 -0.17 0.30
N HIS A 110 8.65 0.48 -0.82
CA HIS A 110 8.77 -0.13 -2.16
C HIS A 110 8.17 -1.54 -2.20
N SER A 111 6.92 -1.67 -1.76
CA SER A 111 6.26 -2.95 -1.49
C SER A 111 4.86 -2.99 -2.08
N PHE A 112 4.38 -4.19 -2.40
CA PHE A 112 3.02 -4.44 -2.84
C PHE A 112 2.41 -5.53 -1.98
N LEU A 113 1.32 -5.22 -1.28
CA LEU A 113 0.56 -6.18 -0.49
C LEU A 113 -0.76 -6.46 -1.21
N PHE A 114 -1.09 -7.74 -1.38
CA PHE A 114 -2.39 -8.17 -1.89
C PHE A 114 -3.47 -7.99 -0.81
N ASN A 115 -4.74 -8.12 -1.20
CA ASN A 115 -5.85 -8.01 -0.28
C ASN A 115 -5.71 -8.98 0.91
N GLY A 116 -6.09 -8.51 2.10
CA GLY A 116 -6.10 -9.32 3.33
C GLY A 116 -4.72 -9.63 3.93
N CYS A 117 -3.62 -9.06 3.42
CA CYS A 117 -2.31 -9.23 4.03
C CYS A 117 -2.27 -8.65 5.46
N GLN A 118 -1.61 -9.37 6.37
CA GLN A 118 -1.34 -8.89 7.72
C GLN A 118 0.17 -8.78 7.91
N VAL A 119 0.64 -7.60 8.35
CA VAL A 119 2.05 -7.30 8.67
C VAL A 119 2.16 -7.01 10.16
N PRO A 120 2.13 -8.05 11.02
CA PRO A 120 2.11 -7.89 12.47
C PRO A 120 3.52 -7.61 13.03
N HIS A 121 3.58 -6.87 14.14
CA HIS A 121 4.80 -6.73 14.95
C HIS A 121 4.93 -7.87 16.00
N PHE A 122 3.80 -8.46 16.41
CA PHE A 122 3.71 -9.67 17.23
C PHE A 122 2.50 -10.49 16.78
N ASN A 123 2.64 -11.82 16.79
CA ASN A 123 1.59 -12.80 16.54
C ASN A 123 1.26 -13.56 17.82
#